data_AF-A0A4S2FED6-F1
#
_entry.id   AF-A0A4S2FED6-F1
#
_cell.length_a   1.000
_cell.length_b   1.000
_cell.length_c   1.000
_cell.angle_alpha   90.00
_cell.angle_beta   90.00
_cell.angle_gamma   90.00
#
_symmetry.space_group_name_H-M   'P 1'
#
loop_
_entity.id
_entity.type
_entity.pdbx_description
1 polymer ?
#
loop_
_entity_poly.entity_id
_entity_poly.type
_entity_poly.pdbx_seq_one_letter_code
_entity_poly.pdbx_strand_id
1 'polypeptide(L)'
;MPNRKNQSTVKSNFSQAKKEYIRVQKELHNAHETLSQQHQGKLTQLLYELVAQEHNAGKRFSISKVLRLLNVSPSGYYDYLNREPSQQALHKEEMKKQIQQIYEESDHTYGAPRITKILNQQGIVISPRTVGV
;
A
#
# COMPACT_ATOMS: atom_id res chain seq x y z
N MET A 1 -21.63 -47.48 36.32
CA MET A 1 -22.53 -46.86 35.32
C MET A 1 -22.02 -45.44 35.03
N PRO A 2 -21.49 -45.12 33.83
CA PRO A 2 -20.87 -43.81 33.59
C PRO A 2 -21.91 -42.71 33.31
N ASN A 3 -21.61 -41.50 33.82
CA ASN A 3 -22.51 -40.40 34.09
C ASN A 3 -22.87 -39.55 32.84
N ARG A 4 -24.19 -39.42 32.54
CA ARG A 4 -24.79 -38.65 31.43
C ARG A 4 -24.34 -37.17 31.40
N LYS A 5 -24.01 -36.59 32.56
CA LYS A 5 -23.60 -35.18 32.69
C LYS A 5 -22.22 -34.88 32.08
N ASN A 6 -21.33 -35.88 31.94
CA ASN A 6 -20.02 -35.70 31.32
C ASN A 6 -20.07 -35.75 29.79
N GLN A 7 -21.07 -36.42 29.19
CA GLN A 7 -21.18 -36.48 27.73
C GLN A 7 -21.78 -35.19 27.14
N SER A 8 -22.63 -34.47 27.88
CA SER A 8 -23.21 -33.19 27.45
C SER A 8 -22.23 -32.03 27.52
N THR A 9 -21.38 -31.98 28.56
CA THR A 9 -20.29 -30.99 28.68
C THR A 9 -19.22 -31.19 27.62
N VAL A 10 -18.82 -32.43 27.33
CA VAL A 10 -17.85 -32.73 26.26
C VAL A 10 -18.38 -32.35 24.87
N LYS A 11 -19.66 -32.63 24.57
CA LYS A 11 -20.29 -32.23 23.29
C LYS A 11 -20.45 -30.71 23.17
N SER A 12 -20.78 -30.02 24.27
CA SER A 12 -20.90 -28.56 24.32
C SER A 12 -19.55 -27.88 24.06
N ASN A 13 -18.49 -28.35 24.73
CA ASN A 13 -17.14 -27.84 24.57
C ASN A 13 -16.59 -28.07 23.14
N PHE A 14 -16.88 -29.23 22.53
CA PHE A 14 -16.48 -29.50 21.14
C PHE A 14 -17.21 -28.61 20.13
N SER A 15 -18.50 -28.32 20.38
CA SER A 15 -19.29 -27.38 19.57
C SER A 15 -18.78 -25.95 19.67
N GLN A 16 -18.37 -25.51 20.87
CA GLN A 16 -17.75 -24.21 21.09
C GLN A 16 -16.36 -24.13 20.43
N ALA A 17 -15.51 -25.15 20.61
CA ALA A 17 -14.19 -25.21 19.98
C ALA A 17 -14.26 -25.20 18.45
N LYS A 18 -15.27 -25.87 17.85
CA LYS A 18 -15.49 -25.86 16.40
C LYS A 18 -15.92 -24.48 15.88
N LYS A 19 -16.73 -23.75 16.64
CA LYS A 19 -17.13 -22.37 16.32
C LYS A 19 -15.95 -21.41 16.40
N GLU A 20 -15.14 -21.52 17.45
CA GLU A 20 -13.90 -20.74 17.59
C GLU A 20 -12.91 -21.07 16.46
N TYR A 21 -12.73 -22.35 16.08
CA TYR A 21 -11.88 -22.71 14.95
C TYR A 21 -12.33 -22.08 13.63
N ILE A 22 -13.63 -22.13 13.32
CA ILE A 22 -14.19 -21.51 12.11
C ILE A 22 -14.00 -19.99 12.14
N ARG A 23 -14.21 -19.38 13.31
CA ARG A 23 -14.00 -17.94 13.51
C ARG A 23 -12.54 -17.55 13.26
N VAL A 24 -11.60 -18.25 13.89
CA VAL A 24 -10.15 -18.03 13.73
C VAL A 24 -9.72 -18.25 12.28
N GLN A 25 -10.24 -19.28 11.60
CA GLN A 25 -9.95 -19.51 10.16
C GLN A 25 -10.47 -18.36 9.28
N LYS A 26 -11.64 -17.80 9.60
CA LYS A 26 -12.20 -16.64 8.88
C LYS A 26 -11.40 -15.37 9.16
N GLU A 27 -10.98 -15.16 10.41
CA GLU A 27 -10.11 -14.04 10.80
C GLU A 27 -8.74 -14.13 10.09
N LEU A 28 -8.14 -15.32 10.00
CA LEU A 28 -6.92 -15.56 9.22
C LEU A 28 -7.14 -15.28 7.73
N HIS A 29 -8.23 -15.77 7.13
CA HIS A 29 -8.54 -15.51 5.72
C HIS A 29 -8.65 -14.01 5.41
N ASN A 30 -9.39 -13.28 6.25
CA ASN A 30 -9.55 -11.84 6.11
C ASN A 30 -8.24 -11.07 6.36
N ALA A 31 -7.38 -11.54 7.27
CA ALA A 31 -6.05 -10.98 7.50
C ALA A 31 -5.13 -11.17 6.29
N HIS A 32 -5.14 -12.36 5.67
CA HIS A 32 -4.45 -12.62 4.42
C HIS A 32 -4.99 -11.75 3.28
N GLU A 33 -6.31 -11.60 3.19
CA GLU A 33 -6.96 -10.77 2.18
C GLU A 33 -6.64 -9.27 2.37
N THR A 34 -6.62 -8.76 3.60
CA THR A 34 -6.26 -7.37 3.90
C THR A 34 -4.77 -7.08 3.72
N LEU A 35 -3.88 -7.97 4.15
CA LEU A 35 -2.45 -7.88 3.85
C LEU A 35 -2.18 -7.93 2.35
N SER A 36 -2.96 -8.73 1.63
CA SER A 36 -2.97 -8.78 0.18
C SER A 36 -3.44 -7.45 -0.41
N GLN A 37 -4.62 -6.94 -0.05
CA GLN A 37 -5.15 -5.67 -0.57
C GLN A 37 -4.26 -4.45 -0.25
N GLN A 38 -3.67 -4.40 0.94
CA GLN A 38 -2.86 -3.27 1.41
C GLN A 38 -1.45 -3.24 0.81
N HIS A 39 -0.87 -4.40 0.47
CA HIS A 39 0.47 -4.51 -0.10
C HIS A 39 0.50 -4.85 -1.60
N GLN A 40 -0.60 -5.33 -2.19
CA GLN A 40 -0.66 -5.74 -3.60
C GLN A 40 -0.36 -4.58 -4.54
N GLY A 41 -0.88 -3.38 -4.30
CA GLY A 41 -0.64 -2.23 -5.18
C GLY A 41 0.85 -1.83 -5.24
N LYS A 42 1.49 -1.75 -4.07
CA LYS A 42 2.89 -1.30 -3.95
C LYS A 42 3.87 -2.38 -4.44
N LEU A 43 3.65 -3.65 -4.10
CA LEU A 43 4.51 -4.75 -4.56
C LEU A 43 4.36 -4.99 -6.07
N THR A 44 3.13 -4.96 -6.59
CA THR A 44 2.89 -5.10 -8.04
C THR A 44 3.53 -3.96 -8.82
N GLN A 45 3.45 -2.73 -8.30
CA GLN A 45 4.13 -1.58 -8.90
C GLN A 45 5.65 -1.76 -8.93
N LEU A 46 6.27 -2.23 -7.83
CA LEU A 46 7.71 -2.51 -7.79
C LEU A 46 8.11 -3.62 -8.77
N LEU A 47 7.29 -4.67 -8.91
CA LEU A 47 7.54 -5.73 -9.89
C LEU A 47 7.45 -5.21 -11.33
N TYR A 48 6.47 -4.36 -11.63
CA TYR A 48 6.35 -3.71 -12.94
C TYR A 48 7.55 -2.80 -13.22
N GLU A 49 7.98 -2.02 -12.24
CA GLU A 49 9.13 -1.14 -12.36
C GLU A 49 10.44 -1.91 -12.59
N LEU A 50 10.69 -2.98 -11.85
CA LEU A 50 11.85 -3.85 -12.05
C LEU A 50 11.87 -4.48 -13.45
N VAL A 51 10.72 -5.00 -13.91
CA VAL A 51 10.61 -5.59 -15.26
C VAL A 51 10.85 -4.54 -16.34
N ALA A 52 10.33 -3.31 -16.17
CA ALA A 52 10.55 -2.21 -17.10
C ALA A 52 12.02 -1.77 -17.14
N GLN A 53 12.69 -1.65 -15.98
CA GLN A 53 14.11 -1.33 -15.89
C GLN A 53 14.98 -2.36 -16.62
N GLU A 54 14.73 -3.65 -16.37
CA GLU A 54 15.51 -4.73 -16.98
C GLU A 54 15.28 -4.87 -18.48
N HIS A 55 14.06 -4.60 -18.94
CA HIS A 55 13.74 -4.52 -20.36
C HIS A 55 14.46 -3.34 -21.03
N ASN A 56 14.45 -2.16 -20.40
CA ASN A 56 15.14 -0.96 -20.88
C ASN A 56 16.66 -1.09 -20.85
N ALA A 57 17.22 -1.88 -19.93
CA ALA A 57 18.63 -2.25 -19.88
C ALA A 57 19.07 -3.18 -21.02
N GLY A 58 18.16 -3.53 -21.95
CA GLY A 58 18.47 -4.29 -23.15
C GLY A 58 18.47 -5.81 -22.97
N LYS A 59 18.02 -6.33 -21.82
CA LYS A 59 17.87 -7.77 -21.62
C LYS A 59 16.74 -8.28 -22.52
N ARG A 60 17.05 -9.32 -23.31
CA ARG A 60 16.10 -9.93 -24.24
C ARG A 60 15.27 -11.00 -23.55
N PHE A 61 14.09 -10.63 -23.06
CA PHE A 61 13.09 -11.56 -22.54
C PHE A 61 11.68 -11.16 -22.96
N SER A 62 10.76 -12.12 -22.95
CA SER A 62 9.35 -11.82 -23.20
C SER A 62 8.71 -11.28 -21.91
N ILE A 63 8.33 -9.99 -21.91
CA ILE A 63 7.67 -9.32 -20.78
C ILE A 63 6.45 -10.14 -20.31
N SER A 64 5.58 -10.54 -21.22
CA SER A 64 4.38 -11.32 -20.89
C SER A 64 4.69 -12.67 -20.21
N LYS A 65 5.80 -13.33 -20.55
CA LYS A 65 6.21 -14.57 -19.89
C LYS A 65 6.72 -14.31 -18.48
N VAL A 66 7.53 -13.28 -18.29
CA VAL A 66 8.07 -12.89 -16.98
C VAL A 66 6.94 -12.49 -16.03
N LEU A 67 6.01 -11.66 -16.48
CA LEU A 67 4.86 -11.21 -15.66
C LEU A 67 3.96 -12.39 -15.25
N ARG A 68 3.71 -13.34 -16.15
CA ARG A 68 2.97 -14.57 -15.82
C ARG A 68 3.69 -15.44 -14.79
N LEU A 69 5.03 -15.55 -14.88
CA LEU A 69 5.84 -16.28 -13.89
C LEU A 69 5.78 -15.62 -12.50
N LEU A 70 5.73 -14.28 -12.47
CA LEU A 70 5.60 -13.48 -11.25
C LEU A 70 4.15 -13.41 -10.72
N ASN A 71 3.19 -14.13 -11.31
CA ASN A 71 1.76 -14.12 -10.97
C ASN A 71 1.12 -12.72 -11.01
N VAL A 72 1.59 -11.83 -11.89
CA VAL A 72 1.01 -10.49 -12.11
C VAL A 72 0.40 -10.38 -13.51
N SER A 73 -0.66 -9.58 -13.65
CA SER A 73 -1.33 -9.42 -14.94
C SER A 73 -0.46 -8.66 -15.94
N PRO A 74 -0.31 -9.14 -17.20
CA PRO A 74 0.29 -8.37 -18.28
C PRO A 74 -0.52 -7.12 -18.66
N SER A 75 -1.85 -7.16 -18.57
CA SER A 75 -2.68 -5.98 -18.89
C SER A 75 -2.40 -4.82 -17.94
N GLY A 76 -2.33 -5.12 -16.64
CA GLY A 76 -2.00 -4.12 -15.62
C GLY A 76 -0.61 -3.51 -15.76
N TYR A 77 0.35 -4.23 -16.36
CA TYR A 77 1.68 -3.70 -16.67
C TYR A 77 1.63 -2.64 -17.76
N TYR A 78 0.92 -2.91 -18.86
CA TYR A 78 0.76 -1.92 -19.93
C TYR A 78 -0.09 -0.73 -19.48
N ASP A 79 -1.13 -0.98 -18.68
CA ASP A 79 -1.92 0.08 -18.05
C ASP A 79 -1.06 0.94 -17.13
N TYR A 80 -0.15 0.33 -16.35
CA TYR A 80 0.81 1.01 -15.51
C TYR A 80 1.78 1.88 -16.31
N LEU A 81 2.33 1.37 -17.41
CA LEU A 81 3.24 2.13 -18.28
C LEU A 81 2.56 3.34 -18.94
N ASN A 82 1.28 3.20 -19.28
CA ASN A 82 0.49 4.27 -19.91
C ASN A 82 -0.18 5.19 -18.88
N ARG A 83 -0.01 4.93 -17.58
CA ARG A 83 -0.72 5.67 -16.53
C ARG A 83 -0.12 7.07 -16.38
N GLU A 84 -0.84 8.06 -16.86
CA GLU A 84 -0.49 9.46 -16.60
C GLU A 84 -0.75 9.81 -15.12
N PRO A 85 0.12 10.62 -14.51
CA PRO A 85 -0.11 11.13 -13.17
C PRO A 85 -1.37 12.01 -13.17
N SER A 86 -2.23 11.81 -12.18
CA SER A 86 -3.43 12.65 -12.05
C SER A 86 -3.04 14.09 -11.74
N GLN A 87 -3.91 15.05 -12.08
CA GLN A 87 -3.69 16.47 -11.74
C GLN A 87 -3.45 16.68 -10.24
N GLN A 88 -4.11 15.89 -9.39
CA GLN A 88 -3.88 15.91 -7.94
C GLN A 88 -2.52 15.34 -7.54
N ALA A 89 -2.04 14.28 -8.22
CA ALA A 89 -0.71 13.72 -7.98
C ALA A 89 0.39 14.72 -8.38
N LEU A 90 0.25 15.35 -9.54
CA LEU A 90 1.15 16.41 -10.01
C LEU A 90 1.20 17.58 -9.02
N HIS A 91 0.02 18.05 -8.57
CA HIS A 91 -0.04 19.12 -7.58
C HIS A 91 0.65 18.73 -6.27
N LYS A 92 0.47 17.50 -5.78
CA LYS A 92 1.16 17.02 -4.57
C LYS A 92 2.68 16.95 -4.74
N GLU A 93 3.16 16.47 -5.89
CA GLU A 93 4.60 16.45 -6.17
C GLU A 93 5.19 17.85 -6.22
N GLU A 94 4.50 18.79 -6.87
CA GLU A 94 4.90 20.19 -6.93
C GLU A 94 4.96 20.82 -5.53
N MET A 95 3.93 20.61 -4.71
CA MET A 95 3.94 21.06 -3.32
C MET A 95 5.09 20.45 -2.53
N LYS A 96 5.38 19.16 -2.72
CA LYS A 96 6.49 18.49 -2.04
C LYS A 96 7.83 19.10 -2.43
N LYS A 97 8.04 19.40 -3.72
CA LYS A 97 9.27 20.06 -4.20
C LYS A 97 9.46 21.43 -3.57
N GLN A 98 8.41 22.25 -3.52
CA GLN A 98 8.48 23.60 -2.92
C GLN A 98 8.72 23.55 -1.41
N ILE A 99 8.08 22.62 -0.71
CA ILE A 99 8.34 22.37 0.72
C ILE A 99 9.80 21.98 0.95
N GLN A 100 10.32 21.05 0.13
CA GLN A 100 11.70 20.59 0.21
C GLN A 100 12.69 21.74 -0.04
N GLN A 101 12.43 22.57 -1.07
CA GLN A 101 13.27 23.71 -1.37
C GLN A 101 13.34 24.70 -0.21
N ILE A 102 12.20 25.10 0.37
CA ILE A 102 12.17 26.02 1.52
C ILE A 102 12.85 25.39 2.74
N TYR A 103 12.71 24.09 2.92
CA TYR A 103 13.36 23.37 4.02
C TYR A 103 14.88 23.39 3.88
N GLU A 104 15.40 23.12 2.69
CA GLU A 104 16.83 23.19 2.36
C GLU A 104 17.39 24.62 2.46
N GLU A 105 16.68 25.62 1.93
CA GLU A 105 17.05 27.04 2.03
C GLU A 105 17.08 27.55 3.48
N SER A 106 16.31 26.91 4.37
CA SER A 106 16.25 27.26 5.80
C SER A 106 17.29 26.55 6.67
N ASP A 107 18.27 25.87 6.06
CA ASP A 107 19.21 24.99 6.75
C ASP A 107 18.50 23.98 7.66
N HIS A 108 17.38 23.42 7.20
CA HIS A 108 16.59 22.42 7.93
C HIS A 108 15.98 22.92 9.26
N THR A 109 16.00 24.24 9.50
CA THR A 109 15.57 24.85 10.76
C THR A 109 14.06 25.09 10.79
N TYR A 110 13.42 25.25 9.62
CA TYR A 110 11.99 25.55 9.56
C TYR A 110 11.13 24.30 9.69
N GLY A 111 10.25 24.29 10.68
CA GLY A 111 9.21 23.28 10.81
C GLY A 111 7.96 23.61 9.99
N ALA A 112 7.02 22.66 9.92
CA ALA A 112 5.79 22.76 9.15
C ALA A 112 5.02 24.10 9.32
N PRO A 113 4.84 24.67 10.53
CA PRO A 113 4.12 25.95 10.68
C PRO A 113 4.81 27.13 10.00
N ARG A 114 6.15 27.17 9.95
CA ARG A 114 6.91 28.25 9.30
C ARG A 114 6.90 28.10 7.79
N ILE A 115 7.10 26.87 7.30
CA ILE A 115 7.04 26.55 5.87
C ILE A 115 5.66 26.88 5.31
N THR A 116 4.58 26.51 6.02
CA THR A 116 3.21 26.86 5.63
C THR A 116 2.97 28.37 5.53
N LYS A 117 3.56 29.18 6.40
CA LYS A 117 3.42 30.65 6.31
C LYS A 117 4.09 31.20 5.05
N ILE A 118 5.28 30.71 4.72
CA ILE A 118 6.02 31.13 3.53
C ILE A 118 5.25 30.75 2.26
N LEU A 119 4.74 29.52 2.19
CA LEU A 119 3.95 29.06 1.04
C LEU A 119 2.64 29.85 0.88
N ASN A 120 1.95 30.17 1.97
CA ASN A 120 0.77 31.05 1.93
C ASN A 120 1.12 32.47 1.46
N GLN A 121 2.29 33.01 1.84
CA GLN A 121 2.76 34.31 1.36
C GLN A 121 3.10 34.29 -0.14
N GLN A 122 3.53 33.15 -0.67
CA GLN A 122 3.74 32.91 -2.09
C GLN A 122 2.43 32.67 -2.88
N GLY A 123 1.27 32.80 -2.23
CA GLY A 123 -0.05 32.64 -2.84
C GLY A 123 -0.58 31.20 -2.86
N ILE A 124 0.11 30.27 -2.18
CA ILE A 124 -0.20 28.85 -2.19
C ILE A 124 -0.92 28.49 -0.89
N VAL A 125 -2.24 28.30 -0.99
CA VAL A 125 -3.11 28.04 0.17
C VAL A 125 -2.96 26.60 0.64
N ILE A 126 -2.20 26.40 1.72
CA ILE A 126 -1.96 25.08 2.29
C ILE A 126 -2.10 25.04 3.81
N SER A 127 -2.50 23.88 4.32
CA SER A 127 -2.62 23.63 5.76
C SER A 127 -1.32 23.09 6.35
N PRO A 128 -1.01 23.35 7.64
CA PRO A 128 0.18 22.80 8.30
C PRO A 128 0.18 21.27 8.35
N ARG A 129 -1.00 20.65 8.39
CA ARG A 129 -1.15 19.18 8.33
C ARG A 129 -0.57 18.63 7.02
N THR A 130 -0.75 19.33 5.91
CA THR A 130 -0.29 18.89 4.58
C THR A 130 1.23 18.89 4.46
N VAL A 131 1.93 19.74 5.21
CA VAL A 131 3.40 19.85 5.18
C VAL A 131 4.07 18.80 6.08
N GLY A 132 3.35 18.26 7.07
CA GLY A 132 3.88 17.30 8.05
C GLY A 132 3.55 15.83 7.79
N VAL A 133 3.07 15.47 6.59
CA VAL A 133 2.75 14.07 6.20
C VAL A 133 3.91 13.43 5.45
#